data_AF-A0A936S7C5-F1
#
_entry.id   AF-A0A936S7C5-F1
#
_cell.length_a   1.000
_cell.length_b   1.000
_cell.length_c   1.000
_cell.angle_alpha   90.00
_cell.angle_beta   90.00
_cell.angle_gamma   90.00
#
_symmetry.space_group_name_H-M   'P 1'
#
loop_
_entity.id
_entity.type
_entity.pdbx_description
1 polymer ?
#
loop_
_entity_poly.entity_id
_entity_poly.type
_entity_poly.pdbx_seq_one_letter_code
_entity_poly.pdbx_strand_id
1 'polypeptide(L)'
;MVLQTPDLQVVHEFGIALLIGALVGVEREKRKTVKQAPSFAGIRTFILLSEAGALAAWLSIKAQMPLIFAVVLAGLCVQIAVAYALEKRADPASVGLTTELAGVVVFLLGAAVMFGQASIAIGLAVMNTALLALKGELHGVVQKLDRDDLYAGIKLLISSFIVLPSCRTKRLIPGMRSIRTSYGFL
;
A
#
# COMPACT_ATOMS: atom_id res chain seq x y z
N MET A 1 14.75 40.47 8.38
CA MET A 1 15.84 39.49 8.49
C MET A 1 15.20 38.11 8.34
N VAL A 2 14.96 37.74 7.08
CA VAL A 2 14.24 36.54 6.66
C VAL A 2 15.22 35.39 6.82
N LEU A 3 15.03 34.56 7.85
CA LEU A 3 15.78 33.32 7.98
C LEU A 3 15.46 32.45 6.77
N GLN A 4 16.51 32.00 6.09
CA GLN A 4 16.48 31.07 4.98
C GLN A 4 15.54 29.89 5.31
N THR A 5 14.39 29.81 4.64
CA THR A 5 13.37 28.77 4.82
C THR A 5 13.62 27.39 4.16
N PRO A 6 14.61 27.17 3.26
CA PRO A 6 14.71 25.89 2.55
C PRO A 6 15.20 24.75 3.47
N ASP A 7 16.02 25.04 4.48
CA ASP A 7 16.56 23.99 5.36
C ASP A 7 15.48 23.41 6.30
N LEU A 8 14.56 24.26 6.78
CA LEU A 8 13.45 23.82 7.62
C LEU A 8 12.45 22.94 6.86
N GLN A 9 12.21 23.25 5.58
CA GLN A 9 11.34 22.43 4.72
C GLN A 9 11.94 21.04 4.50
N VAL A 10 13.23 20.96 4.20
CA VAL A 10 13.94 19.68 4.01
C VAL A 10 13.89 18.83 5.28
N VAL A 11 14.11 19.43 6.45
CA VAL A 11 14.00 18.71 7.74
C VAL A 11 12.58 18.17 7.97
N HIS A 12 11.55 18.95 7.63
CA HIS A 12 10.17 18.51 7.72
C HIS A 12 9.87 17.34 6.77
N GLU A 13 10.34 17.40 5.53
CA GLU A 13 10.21 16.32 4.54
C GLU A 13 10.92 15.04 4.99
N PHE A 14 12.13 15.13 5.56
CA PHE A 14 12.82 13.98 6.14
C PHE A 14 12.04 13.39 7.31
N GLY A 15 11.46 14.25 8.17
CA GLY A 15 10.57 13.82 9.25
C GLY A 15 9.37 13.02 8.74
N ILE A 16 8.71 13.48 7.69
CA ILE A 16 7.58 12.77 7.06
C ILE A 16 8.04 11.43 6.47
N ALA A 17 9.18 11.39 5.77
CA ALA A 17 9.71 10.15 5.22
C ALA A 17 10.01 9.11 6.31
N LEU A 18 10.64 9.53 7.41
CA LEU A 18 10.89 8.66 8.57
C LEU A 18 9.58 8.13 9.19
N LEU A 19 8.56 8.97 9.32
CA LEU A 19 7.24 8.55 9.82
C LEU A 19 6.56 7.55 8.89
N ILE A 20 6.67 7.72 7.57
CA ILE A 20 6.17 6.76 6.58
C ILE A 20 6.87 5.41 6.74
N GLY A 21 8.20 5.41 6.84
CA GLY A 21 8.98 4.18 7.08
C GLY A 21 8.62 3.51 8.40
N ALA A 22 8.43 4.28 9.47
CA ALA A 22 8.01 3.78 10.77
C ALA A 22 6.61 3.17 10.74
N LEU A 23 5.64 3.83 10.09
CA LEU A 23 4.26 3.35 9.96
C LEU A 23 4.21 1.96 9.32
N VAL A 24 4.88 1.80 8.17
CA VAL A 24 4.93 0.51 7.47
C VAL A 24 5.73 -0.52 8.28
N GLY A 25 6.82 -0.06 8.92
CA GLY A 25 7.69 -0.89 9.76
C GLY A 25 6.98 -1.49 10.97
N VAL A 26 6.10 -0.75 11.66
CA VAL A 26 5.32 -1.24 12.81
C VAL A 26 4.42 -2.42 12.41
N GLU A 27 3.68 -2.27 11.31
CA GLU A 27 2.80 -3.34 10.80
C GLU A 27 3.63 -4.58 10.42
N ARG A 28 4.82 -4.39 9.87
CA ARG A 28 5.71 -5.48 9.49
C ARG A 28 6.34 -6.19 10.69
N GLU A 29 6.76 -5.46 11.71
CA GLU A 29 7.26 -6.04 12.97
C GLU A 29 6.18 -6.87 13.67
N LYS A 30 4.93 -6.37 13.70
CA LYS A 30 3.79 -7.09 14.29
C LYS A 30 3.56 -8.45 13.61
N ARG A 31 3.68 -8.53 12.28
CA ARG A 31 3.55 -9.80 11.53
C ARG A 31 4.64 -10.80 11.84
N LYS A 32 5.88 -10.32 11.98
CA LYS A 32 7.04 -11.16 12.33
C LYS A 32 6.79 -11.87 13.66
N THR A 33 6.29 -11.14 14.65
CA THR A 33 5.98 -11.70 15.98
C THR A 33 4.82 -12.70 15.95
N VAL A 34 3.77 -12.44 15.15
CA VAL A 34 2.55 -13.28 15.14
C VAL A 34 2.74 -14.60 14.39
N LYS A 35 3.50 -14.63 13.29
CA LYS A 35 3.60 -15.82 12.43
C LYS A 35 4.88 -16.64 12.59
N GLN A 36 5.85 -16.20 13.40
CA GLN A 36 7.21 -16.79 13.48
C GLN A 36 7.83 -17.06 12.10
N ALA A 37 7.36 -16.38 11.06
CA ALA A 37 7.86 -16.53 9.72
C ALA A 37 9.15 -15.71 9.62
N PRO A 38 10.20 -16.23 8.95
CA PRO A 38 11.35 -15.41 8.60
C PRO A 38 10.85 -14.18 7.85
N SER A 39 11.21 -13.01 8.37
CA SER A 39 10.78 -11.74 7.82
C SER A 39 12.00 -10.95 7.43
N PHE A 40 12.07 -10.70 6.13
CA PHE A 40 13.08 -9.92 5.42
C PHE A 40 13.46 -8.58 6.09
N ALA A 41 12.53 -7.92 6.78
CA ALA A 41 12.75 -6.57 7.31
C ALA A 41 11.87 -6.24 8.52
N GLY A 42 12.47 -5.66 9.56
CA GLY A 42 11.78 -5.14 10.74
C GLY A 42 11.57 -3.63 10.69
N ILE A 43 11.06 -3.03 11.77
CA ILE A 43 10.75 -1.59 11.82
C ILE A 43 11.96 -0.70 11.46
N ARG A 44 13.16 -1.05 11.95
CA ARG A 44 14.39 -0.30 11.69
C ARG A 44 14.76 -0.33 10.21
N THR A 45 14.58 -1.48 9.57
CA THR A 45 14.89 -1.64 8.14
C THR A 45 13.97 -0.77 7.29
N PHE A 46 12.67 -0.73 7.58
CA PHE A 46 11.72 0.11 6.82
C PHE A 46 11.97 1.61 7.02
N ILE A 47 12.36 2.04 8.22
CA ILE A 47 12.78 3.41 8.48
C ILE A 47 13.99 3.76 7.62
N LEU A 48 15.04 2.94 7.66
CA LEU A 48 16.25 3.15 6.87
C LEU A 48 16.01 3.11 5.35
N LEU A 49 15.09 2.28 4.88
CA LEU A 49 14.70 2.24 3.46
C LEU A 49 14.02 3.53 3.02
N SER A 50 13.10 4.07 3.84
CA SER A 50 12.42 5.33 3.51
C SER A 50 13.40 6.50 3.57
N GLU A 51 14.27 6.52 4.57
CA GLU A 51 15.35 7.50 4.71
C GLU A 51 16.31 7.46 3.52
N ALA A 52 16.74 6.26 3.09
CA ALA A 52 17.59 6.09 1.92
C ALA A 52 16.93 6.63 0.64
N GLY A 53 15.62 6.42 0.48
CA GLY A 53 14.84 6.96 -0.64
C GLY A 53 14.80 8.48 -0.64
N ALA A 54 14.54 9.07 0.53
CA ALA A 54 14.54 10.51 0.71
C ALA A 54 15.94 11.10 0.44
N LEU A 55 17.01 10.50 0.98
CA LEU A 55 18.40 10.90 0.73
C LEU A 55 18.77 10.82 -0.76
N ALA A 56 18.38 9.74 -1.43
CA ALA A 56 18.65 9.56 -2.86
C ALA A 56 17.96 10.63 -3.72
N ALA A 57 16.69 10.94 -3.42
CA ALA A 57 15.95 11.99 -4.10
C ALA A 57 16.55 13.38 -3.83
N TRP A 58 16.85 13.68 -2.56
CA TRP A 58 17.46 14.95 -2.17
C TRP A 58 18.82 15.17 -2.86
N LEU A 59 19.68 14.16 -2.88
CA LEU A 59 20.99 14.22 -3.54
C LEU A 59 20.84 14.37 -5.06
N SER A 60 19.89 13.65 -5.67
CA SER A 60 19.57 13.76 -7.10
C SER A 60 19.12 15.18 -7.48
N ILE A 61 18.31 15.84 -6.64
CA ILE A 61 17.85 17.21 -6.86
C ILE A 61 19.02 18.19 -6.72
N LYS A 62 19.82 18.07 -5.65
CA LYS A 62 20.96 18.97 -5.37
C LYS A 62 22.06 18.87 -6.43
N ALA A 63 22.35 17.68 -6.92
CA ALA A 63 23.37 17.46 -7.95
C ALA A 63 22.84 17.73 -9.38
N GLN A 64 21.52 17.92 -9.56
CA GLN A 64 20.84 17.95 -10.86
C GLN A 64 21.16 16.72 -11.75
N MET A 65 21.44 15.59 -11.12
CA MET A 65 21.80 14.34 -11.79
C MET A 65 20.76 13.25 -11.46
N PRO A 66 19.73 13.05 -12.29
CA PRO A 66 18.69 12.04 -12.06
C PRO A 66 19.24 10.61 -12.04
N LEU A 67 20.43 10.40 -12.63
CA LEU A 67 21.14 9.12 -12.60
C LEU A 67 21.48 8.66 -11.18
N ILE A 68 21.72 9.57 -10.23
CA ILE A 68 22.04 9.20 -8.84
C ILE A 68 20.88 8.42 -8.23
N PHE A 69 19.66 8.91 -8.38
CA PHE A 69 18.48 8.23 -7.88
C PHE A 69 18.30 6.84 -8.52
N ALA A 70 18.49 6.74 -9.85
CA ALA A 70 18.40 5.48 -10.56
C ALA A 70 19.44 4.45 -10.10
N VAL A 71 20.68 4.89 -9.86
CA VAL A 71 21.77 4.03 -9.36
C VAL A 71 21.47 3.54 -7.94
N VAL A 72 21.02 4.41 -7.04
CA VAL A 72 20.67 4.01 -5.66
C VAL A 72 19.48 3.05 -5.65
N LEU A 73 18.45 3.34 -6.45
CA LEU A 73 17.29 2.46 -6.61
C LEU A 73 17.71 1.09 -7.17
N ALA A 74 18.57 1.06 -8.19
CA ALA A 74 19.09 -0.18 -8.75
C ALA A 74 19.91 -0.96 -7.71
N GLY A 75 20.78 -0.29 -6.95
CA GLY A 75 21.54 -0.89 -5.86
C GLY A 75 20.64 -1.51 -4.79
N LEU A 76 19.56 -0.81 -4.42
CA LEU A 76 18.57 -1.34 -3.49
C LEU A 76 17.85 -2.58 -4.04
N CYS A 77 17.39 -2.53 -5.30
CA CYS A 77 16.74 -3.68 -5.94
C CYS A 77 17.67 -4.90 -6.00
N VAL A 78 18.95 -4.70 -6.29
CA VAL A 78 19.96 -5.77 -6.26
C VAL A 78 20.13 -6.32 -4.84
N GLN A 79 20.28 -5.45 -3.84
CA GLN A 79 20.43 -5.89 -2.44
C GLN A 79 19.21 -6.70 -1.97
N ILE A 80 18.01 -6.25 -2.32
CA ILE A 80 16.76 -6.97 -2.03
C ILE A 80 16.73 -8.31 -2.76
N ALA A 81 17.06 -8.36 -4.05
CA ALA A 81 17.09 -9.60 -4.83
C ALA A 81 18.13 -10.60 -4.32
N VAL A 82 19.28 -10.13 -3.85
CA VAL A 82 20.30 -10.98 -3.22
C VAL A 82 19.79 -11.54 -1.90
N ALA A 83 19.20 -10.69 -1.05
CA ALA A 83 18.62 -11.14 0.21
C ALA A 83 17.45 -12.13 -0.02
N TYR A 84 16.59 -11.90 -1.02
CA TYR A 84 15.57 -12.85 -1.48
C TYR A 84 16.16 -14.20 -1.85
N ALA A 85 17.20 -14.18 -2.69
CA ALA A 85 17.83 -15.40 -3.20
C ALA A 85 18.49 -16.21 -2.07
N LEU A 86 19.07 -15.53 -1.08
CA LEU A 86 19.65 -16.16 0.10
C LEU A 86 18.59 -16.76 1.02
N GLU A 87 17.52 -16.02 1.33
CA GLU A 87 16.40 -16.52 2.14
C GLU A 87 15.70 -17.70 1.44
N LYS A 88 15.45 -17.60 0.13
CA LYS A 88 14.81 -18.67 -0.65
C LYS A 88 15.64 -19.94 -0.71
N ARG A 89 16.97 -19.82 -0.69
CA ARG A 89 17.88 -20.98 -0.62
C ARG A 89 17.87 -21.63 0.77
N ALA A 90 17.71 -20.83 1.82
CA ALA A 90 17.66 -21.33 3.18
C ALA A 90 16.32 -22.03 3.50
N ASP A 91 15.20 -21.45 3.06
CA ASP A 91 13.87 -22.03 3.25
C ASP A 91 12.92 -21.64 2.09
N PRO A 92 12.62 -22.57 1.16
CA PRO A 92 11.75 -22.30 0.02
C PRO A 92 10.30 -22.02 0.38
N ALA A 93 9.84 -22.45 1.56
CA ALA A 93 8.42 -22.45 1.92
C ALA A 93 7.95 -21.14 2.59
N SER A 94 8.88 -20.31 3.07
CA SER A 94 8.56 -19.16 3.91
C SER A 94 8.74 -17.79 3.24
N VAL A 95 9.25 -17.74 2.00
CA VAL A 95 9.59 -16.46 1.35
C VAL A 95 8.42 -15.83 0.61
N GLY A 96 8.11 -14.59 0.96
CA GLY A 96 7.04 -13.80 0.33
C GLY A 96 7.54 -12.64 -0.51
N LEU A 97 7.39 -12.74 -1.85
CA LEU A 97 7.72 -11.67 -2.82
C LEU A 97 7.12 -10.30 -2.46
N THR A 98 5.93 -10.30 -1.85
CA THR A 98 5.24 -9.06 -1.45
C THR A 98 5.90 -8.30 -0.29
N THR A 99 6.75 -8.96 0.50
CA THR A 99 7.48 -8.30 1.60
C THR A 99 8.64 -7.47 1.06
N GLU A 100 9.29 -7.98 0.03
CA GLU A 100 10.41 -7.34 -0.66
C GLU A 100 9.96 -6.15 -1.49
N LEU A 101 8.87 -6.34 -2.24
CA LEU A 101 8.20 -5.26 -2.95
C LEU A 101 7.76 -4.14 -2.00
N ALA A 102 7.33 -4.47 -0.78
CA ALA A 102 7.00 -3.44 0.20
C ALA A 102 8.23 -2.60 0.60
N GLY A 103 9.43 -3.19 0.65
CA GLY A 103 10.67 -2.45 0.89
C GLY A 103 10.98 -1.45 -0.23
N VAL A 104 10.83 -1.88 -1.48
CA VAL A 104 10.98 -1.00 -2.67
C VAL A 104 9.96 0.13 -2.64
N VAL A 105 8.70 -0.17 -2.32
CA VAL A 105 7.63 0.84 -2.23
C VAL A 105 7.94 1.86 -1.14
N VAL A 106 8.41 1.45 0.04
CA VAL A 106 8.75 2.38 1.12
C VAL A 106 9.92 3.31 0.76
N PHE A 107 10.92 2.80 0.04
CA PHE A 107 11.97 3.63 -0.54
C PHE A 107 11.41 4.68 -1.51
N LEU A 108 10.54 4.26 -2.44
CA LEU A 108 9.90 5.16 -3.40
C LEU A 108 9.01 6.21 -2.72
N LEU A 109 8.30 5.83 -1.65
CA LEU A 109 7.47 6.76 -0.88
C LEU A 109 8.33 7.81 -0.17
N GLY A 110 9.47 7.43 0.42
CA GLY A 110 10.42 8.37 1.01
C GLY A 110 11.00 9.34 -0.02
N ALA A 111 11.32 8.84 -1.21
CA ALA A 111 11.76 9.66 -2.34
C ALA A 111 10.66 10.65 -2.81
N ALA A 112 9.41 10.20 -2.89
CA ALA A 112 8.27 11.01 -3.33
C ALA A 112 8.01 12.22 -2.41
N VAL A 113 8.27 12.09 -1.11
CA VAL A 113 8.19 13.22 -0.17
C VAL A 113 9.16 14.34 -0.58
N MET A 114 10.40 14.00 -0.92
CA MET A 114 11.45 14.95 -1.34
C MET A 114 11.22 15.56 -2.73
N PHE A 115 10.43 14.90 -3.59
CA PHE A 115 9.97 15.49 -4.85
C PHE A 115 8.78 16.45 -4.68
N GLY A 116 8.44 16.82 -3.44
CA GLY A 116 7.35 17.76 -3.13
C GLY A 116 5.95 17.13 -3.12
N GLN A 117 5.86 15.79 -3.14
CA GLN A 117 4.58 15.06 -3.23
C GLN A 117 4.20 14.40 -1.89
N ALA A 118 4.48 15.08 -0.78
CA ALA A 118 4.28 14.56 0.58
C ALA A 118 2.85 14.05 0.83
N SER A 119 1.81 14.78 0.41
CA SER A 119 0.41 14.38 0.61
C SER A 119 0.06 13.05 -0.06
N ILE A 120 0.58 12.84 -1.28
CA ILE A 120 0.36 11.61 -2.04
C ILE A 120 1.15 10.46 -1.39
N ALA A 121 2.40 10.71 -1.00
CA ALA A 121 3.25 9.73 -0.34
C ALA A 121 2.63 9.23 0.97
N ILE A 122 2.08 10.14 1.79
CA ILE A 122 1.39 9.78 3.04
C ILE A 122 0.15 8.93 2.75
N GLY A 123 -0.70 9.35 1.80
CA GLY A 123 -1.90 8.60 1.43
C GLY A 123 -1.60 7.18 0.94
N LEU A 124 -0.59 7.05 0.07
CA LEU A 124 -0.13 5.75 -0.43
C LEU A 124 0.52 4.90 0.66
N ALA A 125 1.27 5.51 1.59
CA ALA A 125 1.85 4.81 2.74
C ALA A 125 0.75 4.18 3.62
N VAL A 126 -0.31 4.94 3.92
CA VAL A 126 -1.45 4.46 4.71
C VAL A 126 -2.19 3.35 3.97
N MET A 127 -2.49 3.54 2.67
CA MET A 127 -3.13 2.49 1.87
C MET A 127 -2.29 1.21 1.80
N ASN A 128 -0.97 1.34 1.57
CA ASN A 128 -0.07 0.21 1.52
C ASN A 128 -0.03 -0.51 2.88
N THR A 129 0.06 0.23 3.98
CA THR A 129 0.00 -0.34 5.35
C THR A 129 -1.31 -1.09 5.60
N ALA A 130 -2.44 -0.52 5.19
CA ALA A 130 -3.75 -1.17 5.30
C ALA A 130 -3.84 -2.45 4.45
N LEU A 131 -3.34 -2.42 3.21
CA LEU A 131 -3.32 -3.59 2.33
C LEU A 131 -2.45 -4.71 2.91
N LEU A 132 -1.29 -4.32 3.46
CA LEU A 132 -0.40 -5.23 4.18
C LEU A 132 -1.13 -5.85 5.37
N ALA A 133 -1.79 -5.04 6.21
CA ALA A 133 -2.57 -5.48 7.37
C ALA A 133 -3.63 -6.52 6.99
N LEU A 134 -4.43 -6.25 5.95
CA LEU A 134 -5.48 -7.15 5.48
C LEU A 134 -4.95 -8.51 5.03
N LYS A 135 -3.80 -8.57 4.36
CA LYS A 135 -3.21 -9.84 3.88
C LYS A 135 -2.90 -10.82 5.01
N GLY A 136 -2.62 -10.33 6.22
CA GLY A 136 -2.24 -11.16 7.37
C GLY A 136 -3.44 -11.85 8.00
N GLU A 137 -4.47 -11.05 8.23
CA GLU A 137 -5.77 -11.47 8.72
C GLU A 137 -6.41 -12.47 7.74
N LEU A 138 -6.41 -12.16 6.43
CA LEU A 138 -6.97 -13.07 5.42
C LEU A 138 -6.28 -14.43 5.42
N HIS A 139 -4.95 -14.50 5.50
CA HIS A 139 -4.28 -15.82 5.53
C HIS A 139 -4.60 -16.62 6.80
N GLY A 140 -4.81 -15.95 7.94
CA GLY A 140 -5.19 -16.62 9.20
C GLY A 140 -6.64 -17.11 9.18
N VAL A 141 -7.54 -16.35 8.57
CA VAL A 141 -8.95 -16.73 8.39
C VAL A 141 -9.07 -17.81 7.32
N VAL A 142 -8.36 -17.70 6.20
CA VAL A 142 -8.37 -18.69 5.12
C VAL A 142 -7.69 -20.01 5.51
N GLN A 143 -6.70 -20.01 6.42
CA GLN A 143 -6.17 -21.28 6.97
C GLN A 143 -7.15 -21.99 7.91
N LYS A 144 -8.11 -21.25 8.49
CA LYS A 144 -9.17 -21.83 9.33
C LYS A 144 -10.43 -22.20 8.53
N LEU A 145 -10.60 -21.63 7.34
CA LEU A 145 -11.66 -21.99 6.41
C LEU A 145 -11.23 -23.23 5.61
N ASP A 146 -12.00 -24.29 5.73
CA ASP A 146 -11.84 -25.47 4.88
C ASP A 146 -12.15 -25.12 3.41
N ARG A 147 -11.65 -25.91 2.45
CA ARG A 147 -11.81 -25.57 1.01
C ARG A 147 -13.28 -25.46 0.61
N ASP A 148 -14.15 -26.24 1.25
CA ASP A 148 -15.58 -26.21 0.98
C ASP A 148 -16.24 -24.89 1.41
N ASP A 149 -15.82 -24.27 2.52
CA ASP A 149 -16.33 -22.98 2.98
C ASP A 149 -15.93 -21.83 2.06
N LEU A 150 -14.72 -21.90 1.49
CA LEU A 150 -14.26 -20.92 0.50
C LEU A 150 -15.10 -21.00 -0.79
N TYR A 151 -15.37 -22.20 -1.28
CA TYR A 151 -16.23 -22.41 -2.46
C TYR A 151 -17.68 -22.00 -2.20
N ALA A 152 -18.20 -22.25 -0.99
CA ALA A 152 -19.53 -21.81 -0.58
C ALA A 152 -19.62 -20.27 -0.52
N GLY A 153 -18.62 -19.61 0.07
CA GLY A 153 -18.50 -18.15 0.10
C GLY A 153 -18.43 -17.55 -1.30
N ILE A 154 -17.61 -18.11 -2.19
CA ILE A 154 -17.51 -17.67 -3.60
C ILE A 154 -18.85 -17.86 -4.33
N LYS A 155 -19.53 -19.00 -4.16
CA LYS A 155 -20.86 -19.23 -4.74
C LYS A 155 -21.90 -18.22 -4.24
N LEU A 156 -21.89 -17.90 -2.94
CA LEU A 156 -22.77 -16.88 -2.36
C LEU A 156 -22.45 -15.47 -2.89
N LEU A 157 -21.18 -15.16 -3.10
CA LEU A 157 -20.73 -13.86 -3.61
C LEU A 157 -21.11 -13.69 -5.08
N ILE A 158 -20.92 -14.72 -5.90
CA ILE A 158 -21.39 -14.75 -7.30
C ILE A 158 -22.91 -14.65 -7.36
N SER A 159 -23.63 -15.40 -6.52
CA SER A 159 -25.09 -15.36 -6.45
C SER A 159 -25.58 -13.97 -6.02
N SER A 160 -25.01 -13.38 -4.98
CA SER A 160 -25.33 -12.03 -4.53
C SER A 160 -25.04 -10.99 -5.61
N PHE A 161 -23.92 -11.09 -6.32
CA PHE A 161 -23.55 -10.14 -7.37
C PHE A 161 -24.40 -10.27 -8.63
N ILE A 162 -25.00 -11.44 -8.88
CA ILE A 162 -25.99 -11.65 -9.94
C ILE A 162 -27.38 -11.18 -9.51
N VAL A 163 -27.77 -11.41 -8.24
CA VAL A 163 -29.11 -11.08 -7.73
C VAL A 163 -29.26 -9.60 -7.36
N LEU A 164 -28.24 -8.96 -6.76
CA LEU A 164 -28.27 -7.54 -6.37
C LEU A 164 -28.55 -6.57 -7.54
N PRO A 165 -27.91 -6.68 -8.73
CA PRO A 165 -28.17 -5.73 -9.81
C PRO A 165 -29.60 -5.83 -10.35
N SER A 166 -30.26 -7.00 -10.27
CA SER A 166 -31.65 -7.15 -10.74
C SER A 166 -32.68 -6.53 -9.78
N CYS A 167 -32.37 -6.36 -8.49
CA CYS A 167 -33.32 -5.79 -7.53
C CYS A 167 -33.29 -4.25 -7.48
N ARG A 168 -32.23 -3.60 -7.98
CA ARG A 168 -32.06 -2.13 -7.91
C ARG A 168 -32.60 -1.34 -9.13
N THR A 169 -33.22 -1.98 -10.11
CA THR A 169 -33.75 -1.29 -11.31
C THR A 169 -35.26 -1.03 -11.27
N LYS A 170 -35.98 -1.42 -10.21
CA LYS A 170 -37.46 -1.22 -10.12
C LYS A 170 -37.92 -0.15 -9.13
N ARG A 171 -37.04 0.69 -8.59
CA ARG A 171 -37.45 1.68 -7.57
C ARG A 171 -36.73 3.04 -7.66
N LEU A 172 -36.44 3.50 -8.87
CA LEU A 172 -36.08 4.90 -9.13
C LEU A 172 -36.84 5.42 -10.37
N ILE A 173 -38.14 5.68 -10.22
CA ILE A 173 -38.83 6.70 -11.01
C ILE A 173 -39.63 7.57 -10.03
N PRO A 174 -39.05 8.68 -9.54
CA PRO A 174 -39.76 9.65 -8.72
C PRO A 174 -40.55 10.60 -9.62
N GLY A 175 -41.87 10.68 -9.41
CA GLY A 175 -42.69 11.83 -9.77
C GLY A 175 -43.04 12.02 -11.25
N MET A 176 -44.22 11.55 -11.66
CA MET A 176 -45.10 12.36 -12.52
C MET A 176 -46.50 12.39 -11.92
N ARG A 177 -46.72 13.49 -11.20
CA ARG A 177 -47.99 14.02 -10.75
C ARG A 177 -48.71 14.61 -11.98
N SER A 178 -50.02 14.36 -12.09
CA SER A 178 -50.99 15.09 -12.92
C SER A 178 -50.85 14.98 -14.44
N ILE A 179 -51.75 14.19 -15.07
CA ILE A 179 -52.74 14.67 -16.04
C ILE A 179 -53.97 13.74 -15.90
N ARG A 180 -54.98 14.20 -15.15
CA ARG A 180 -56.36 13.67 -15.25
C ARG A 180 -57.13 14.68 -16.09
N THR A 181 -57.13 14.51 -17.40
CA THR A 181 -58.08 15.17 -18.31
C THR A 181 -58.28 14.31 -19.54
N SER A 182 -59.53 14.28 -20.02
CA SER A 182 -60.04 13.60 -21.22
C SER A 182 -60.26 12.09 -21.12
N TYR A 183 -61.51 11.72 -20.85
CA TYR A 183 -62.48 10.96 -21.67
C TYR A 183 -63.75 10.89 -20.79
N GLY A 184 -64.84 11.59 -21.09
CA GLY A 184 -65.76 11.33 -22.19
C GLY A 184 -67.04 10.76 -21.55
N PHE A 185 -68.10 11.55 -21.47
CA PHE A 185 -69.30 11.29 -22.26
C PHE A 185 -69.90 9.89 -22.01
N LEU A 186 -70.72 9.78 -20.96
CA LEU A 186 -72.07 9.21 -20.95
C LEU A 186 -72.62 9.23 -19.52
#